data_AF-A0A2N0M242-F1
#
_entry.id   AF-A0A2N0M242-F1
#
_cell.length_a   1.000
_cell.length_b   1.000
_cell.length_c   1.000
_cell.angle_alpha   90.00
_cell.angle_beta   90.00
_cell.angle_gamma   90.00
#
_symmetry.space_group_name_H-M   'P 1'
#
loop_
_entity.id
_entity.type
_entity.pdbx_description
1 polymer ?
#
loop_
_entity_poly.entity_id
_entity_poly.type
_entity_poly.pdbx_seq_one_letter_code
_entity_poly.pdbx_strand_id
1 'polypeptide(L)'
;RGASFHAQNDLPNALADFEKAVALEPTSVPAWYNLGVVHEGLGELEMAVAAYGQAISFEPENIDALINRALVYSTLGEYSSTIADMDHVIEVDPTYAKAYLVGASAHANLGMAPKFQADIDRAVALGVDQAQAESNIAGTTPSP
;
A
#
# COMPACT_ATOMS: atom_id res chain seq x y z
N ARG A 1 -32.05 10.03 3.74
CA ARG A 1 -31.63 8.97 2.80
C ARG A 1 -30.95 9.67 1.64
N GLY A 2 -29.64 9.53 1.46
CA GLY A 2 -28.94 10.18 0.34
C GLY A 2 -27.45 10.53 0.54
N ALA A 3 -26.76 10.01 1.55
CA ALA A 3 -25.37 10.39 1.84
C ALA A 3 -24.34 9.25 1.74
N SER A 4 -24.68 8.10 1.12
CA SER A 4 -23.78 6.92 1.23
C SER A 4 -23.70 6.01 0.01
N PHE A 5 -24.06 6.46 -1.19
CA PHE A 5 -23.97 5.59 -2.39
C PHE A 5 -23.41 6.22 -3.67
N HIS A 6 -23.04 7.51 -3.68
CA HIS A 6 -22.45 8.14 -4.88
C HIS A 6 -20.93 8.19 -4.92
N ALA A 7 -20.24 8.06 -3.78
CA ALA A 7 -18.77 8.20 -3.73
C ALA A 7 -18.00 7.04 -4.38
N GLN A 8 -18.62 5.86 -4.56
CA GLN A 8 -17.94 4.71 -5.16
C GLN A 8 -18.09 4.62 -6.68
N ASN A 9 -18.86 5.51 -7.33
CA ASN A 9 -19.15 5.39 -8.76
C ASN A 9 -18.87 6.66 -9.58
N ASP A 10 -18.19 7.64 -9.00
CA ASP A 10 -17.81 8.87 -9.71
C ASP A 10 -16.32 9.19 -9.57
N LEU A 11 -15.51 8.15 -9.72
CA LEU A 11 -14.06 8.26 -9.77
C LEU A 11 -13.57 9.27 -10.84
N PRO A 12 -14.22 9.41 -12.02
CA PRO A 12 -13.82 10.44 -12.99
C PRO A 12 -14.00 11.88 -12.49
N ASN A 13 -15.09 12.20 -11.79
CA ASN A 13 -15.24 13.55 -11.23
C ASN A 13 -14.30 13.78 -10.05
N ALA A 14 -14.08 12.76 -9.20
CA ALA A 14 -13.09 12.82 -8.14
C ALA A 14 -11.67 13.05 -8.70
N LEU A 15 -11.33 12.43 -9.83
CA LEU A 15 -10.04 12.61 -10.51
C LEU A 15 -9.86 14.09 -10.90
N ALA A 16 -10.84 14.67 -11.60
CA ALA A 16 -10.77 16.07 -12.02
C ALA A 16 -10.65 17.03 -10.82
N ASP A 17 -11.36 16.76 -9.73
CA ASP A 17 -11.29 17.57 -8.50
C ASP A 17 -9.90 17.49 -7.85
N PHE A 18 -9.30 16.30 -7.73
CA PHE A 18 -7.99 16.14 -7.13
C PHE A 18 -6.83 16.59 -8.03
N GLU A 19 -6.94 16.41 -9.36
CA GLU A 19 -5.99 17.00 -10.31
C GLU A 19 -5.96 18.54 -10.19
N LYS A 20 -7.14 19.15 -10.06
CA LYS A 20 -7.23 20.59 -9.81
C LYS A 20 -6.67 20.97 -8.43
N ALA A 21 -6.90 20.15 -7.41
CA ALA A 21 -6.39 20.40 -6.06
C ALA A 21 -4.85 20.41 -6.04
N VAL A 22 -4.19 19.42 -6.65
CA VAL A 22 -2.72 19.38 -6.73
C VAL A 22 -2.14 20.47 -7.64
N ALA A 23 -2.89 20.93 -8.65
CA ALA A 23 -2.49 22.08 -9.46
C ALA A 23 -2.56 23.42 -8.68
N LEU A 24 -3.53 23.56 -7.78
CA LEU A 24 -3.70 24.76 -6.95
C LEU A 24 -2.75 24.77 -5.75
N GLU A 25 -2.53 23.61 -5.13
CA GLU A 25 -1.63 23.44 -3.98
C GLU A 25 -0.71 22.23 -4.19
N PRO A 26 0.43 22.42 -4.91
CA PRO A 26 1.31 21.33 -5.29
C PRO A 26 2.00 20.60 -4.13
N THR A 27 1.98 21.16 -2.93
CA THR A 27 2.59 20.57 -1.72
C THR A 27 1.55 19.94 -0.79
N SER A 28 0.28 19.87 -1.21
CA SER A 28 -0.80 19.31 -0.39
C SER A 28 -0.69 17.78 -0.33
N VAL A 29 -0.16 17.25 0.78
CA VAL A 29 -0.07 15.81 1.03
C VAL A 29 -1.44 15.13 0.91
N PRO A 30 -2.54 15.65 1.53
CA PRO A 30 -3.85 15.02 1.40
C PRO A 30 -4.39 15.02 -0.03
N ALA A 31 -4.08 16.04 -0.85
CA ALA A 31 -4.51 16.06 -2.24
C ALA A 31 -3.79 14.99 -3.08
N TRP A 32 -2.46 14.87 -2.93
CA TRP A 32 -1.68 13.83 -3.60
C TRP A 32 -2.05 12.42 -3.17
N TYR A 33 -2.26 12.20 -1.87
CA TYR A 33 -2.71 10.91 -1.34
C TYR A 33 -4.07 10.50 -1.95
N ASN A 34 -5.07 11.40 -1.93
CA ASN A 34 -6.38 11.08 -2.47
C ASN A 34 -6.37 10.94 -4.00
N LEU A 35 -5.52 11.68 -4.71
CA LEU A 35 -5.31 11.47 -6.14
C LEU A 35 -4.78 10.06 -6.42
N GLY A 36 -3.85 9.57 -5.58
CA GLY A 36 -3.38 8.18 -5.63
C GLY A 36 -4.50 7.15 -5.44
N VAL A 37 -5.36 7.36 -4.43
CA VAL A 37 -6.53 6.51 -4.17
C VAL A 37 -7.49 6.48 -5.37
N VAL A 38 -7.71 7.63 -6.02
CA VAL A 38 -8.60 7.71 -7.18
C VAL A 38 -8.01 6.98 -8.39
N HIS A 39 -6.72 7.19 -8.69
CA HIS A 39 -6.04 6.45 -9.77
C HIS A 39 -6.05 4.94 -9.52
N GLU A 40 -5.84 4.50 -8.26
CA GLU A 40 -5.92 3.10 -7.87
C GLU A 40 -7.33 2.53 -8.13
N GLY A 41 -8.38 3.26 -7.71
CA GLY A 41 -9.78 2.87 -7.97
C GLY A 41 -10.13 2.81 -9.46
N LEU A 42 -9.46 3.59 -10.30
CA LEU A 42 -9.60 3.56 -11.77
C LEU A 42 -8.76 2.45 -12.44
N GLY A 43 -7.89 1.77 -11.68
CA GLY A 43 -6.95 0.78 -12.22
C GLY A 43 -5.72 1.39 -12.89
N GLU A 44 -5.49 2.69 -12.73
CA GLU A 44 -4.34 3.43 -13.25
C GLU A 44 -3.16 3.32 -12.26
N LEU A 45 -2.68 2.10 -12.06
CA LEU A 45 -1.79 1.73 -10.96
C LEU A 45 -0.46 2.51 -10.98
N GLU A 46 0.14 2.74 -12.15
CA GLU A 46 1.38 3.53 -12.26
C GLU A 46 1.16 5.00 -11.87
N MET A 47 -0.01 5.55 -12.18
CA MET A 47 -0.38 6.91 -11.78
C MET A 47 -0.65 6.99 -10.27
N ALA A 48 -1.25 5.94 -9.70
CA ALA A 48 -1.43 5.84 -8.25
C ALA A 48 -0.08 5.83 -7.52
N VAL A 49 0.89 5.04 -8.00
CA VAL A 49 2.27 5.02 -7.46
C VAL A 49 2.91 6.40 -7.50
N ALA A 50 2.78 7.10 -8.63
CA ALA A 50 3.35 8.45 -8.79
C ALA A 50 2.73 9.44 -7.81
N ALA A 51 1.41 9.44 -7.66
CA ALA A 51 0.68 10.34 -6.75
C ALA A 51 0.99 10.05 -5.27
N TYR A 52 0.98 8.78 -4.84
CA TYR A 52 1.43 8.41 -3.50
C TYR A 52 2.90 8.79 -3.29
N GLY A 53 3.75 8.64 -4.31
CA GLY A 53 5.14 9.07 -4.26
C GLY A 53 5.32 10.58 -4.05
N GLN A 54 4.47 11.41 -4.64
CA GLN A 54 4.45 12.85 -4.36
C GLN A 54 4.05 13.12 -2.90
N ALA A 55 3.00 12.47 -2.39
CA ALA A 55 2.60 12.59 -0.98
C ALA A 55 3.76 12.26 -0.02
N ILE A 56 4.44 11.12 -0.25
CA ILE A 56 5.59 10.66 0.53
C ILE A 56 6.79 11.61 0.41
N SER A 57 6.99 12.26 -0.75
CA SER A 57 8.09 13.22 -0.92
C SER A 57 7.94 14.47 -0.04
N PHE A 58 6.71 14.85 0.30
CA PHE A 58 6.42 15.96 1.20
C PHE A 58 6.30 15.52 2.65
N GLU A 59 5.82 14.30 2.91
CA GLU A 59 5.74 13.70 4.24
C GLU A 59 6.28 12.25 4.21
N PRO A 60 7.60 12.06 4.41
CA PRO A 60 8.24 10.75 4.27
C PRO A 60 7.70 9.68 5.23
N GLU A 61 7.23 10.10 6.41
CA GLU A 61 6.73 9.21 7.46
C GLU A 61 5.21 8.95 7.33
N ASN A 62 4.59 9.33 6.22
CA ASN A 62 3.16 9.08 5.99
C ASN A 62 2.90 7.59 5.74
N ILE A 63 2.60 6.87 6.83
CA ILE A 63 2.38 5.41 6.86
C ILE A 63 1.27 4.98 5.88
N ASP A 64 0.16 5.73 5.81
CA ASP A 64 -0.95 5.36 4.92
C ASP A 64 -0.54 5.43 3.43
N ALA A 65 0.21 6.47 3.05
CA ALA A 65 0.72 6.60 1.69
C ALA A 65 1.75 5.51 1.34
N LEU A 66 2.65 5.18 2.27
CA LEU A 66 3.62 4.09 2.10
C LEU A 66 2.92 2.74 1.93
N ILE A 67 1.91 2.45 2.76
CA ILE A 67 1.15 1.19 2.68
C ILE A 67 0.42 1.07 1.35
N ASN A 68 -0.34 2.09 0.97
CA ASN A 68 -1.13 2.01 -0.26
C ASN A 68 -0.21 1.90 -1.48
N ARG A 69 0.89 2.66 -1.53
CA ARG A 69 1.88 2.52 -2.60
C ARG A 69 2.49 1.12 -2.66
N ALA A 70 2.84 0.53 -1.52
CA ALA A 70 3.38 -0.83 -1.46
C ALA A 70 2.37 -1.89 -1.95
N LEU A 71 1.09 -1.72 -1.64
CA LEU A 71 0.01 -2.60 -2.11
C LEU A 71 -0.18 -2.49 -3.63
N VAL A 72 -0.09 -1.27 -4.18
CA VAL A 72 -0.11 -1.05 -5.63
C VAL A 72 1.13 -1.68 -6.29
N TYR A 73 2.33 -1.50 -5.73
CA TYR A 73 3.53 -2.19 -6.20
C TYR A 73 3.38 -3.72 -6.18
N SER A 74 2.78 -4.28 -5.13
CA SER A 74 2.55 -5.72 -5.03
C SER A 74 1.59 -6.21 -6.12
N THR A 75 0.56 -5.41 -6.43
CA THR A 75 -0.37 -5.68 -7.53
C THR A 75 0.31 -5.63 -8.90
N LEU A 76 1.29 -4.73 -9.06
CA LEU A 76 2.13 -4.62 -10.26
C LEU A 76 3.23 -5.71 -10.34
N GLY A 77 3.44 -6.51 -9.28
CA GLY A 77 4.53 -7.49 -9.20
C GLY A 77 5.89 -6.88 -8.84
N GLU A 78 5.92 -5.61 -8.44
CA GLU A 78 7.13 -4.85 -8.06
C GLU A 78 7.51 -5.12 -6.59
N TYR A 79 7.74 -6.40 -6.27
CA TYR A 79 7.90 -6.87 -4.88
C TYR A 79 9.10 -6.25 -4.15
N SER A 80 10.16 -5.87 -4.87
CA SER A 80 11.31 -5.19 -4.25
C SER A 80 10.93 -3.79 -3.75
N SER A 81 10.06 -3.08 -4.49
CA SER A 81 9.55 -1.77 -4.10
C SER A 81 8.52 -1.90 -2.96
N THR A 82 7.69 -2.95 -2.97
CA THR A 82 6.82 -3.29 -1.84
C THR A 82 7.62 -3.47 -0.56
N ILE A 83 8.73 -4.23 -0.60
CA ILE A 83 9.59 -4.45 0.57
C ILE A 83 10.18 -3.13 1.06
N ALA A 84 10.71 -2.30 0.17
CA ALA A 84 11.31 -1.01 0.55
C ALA A 84 10.31 -0.09 1.29
N ASP A 85 9.07 -0.01 0.81
CA ASP A 85 8.03 0.79 1.46
C ASP A 85 7.62 0.18 2.81
N MET A 86 7.56 -1.15 2.93
CA MET A 86 7.21 -1.82 4.19
C MET A 86 8.33 -1.74 5.22
N ASP A 87 9.59 -1.83 4.80
CA ASP A 87 10.75 -1.59 5.65
C ASP A 87 10.69 -0.17 6.23
N HIS A 88 10.32 0.83 5.42
CA HIS A 88 10.16 2.19 5.90
C HIS A 88 8.99 2.33 6.89
N VAL A 89 7.85 1.68 6.65
CA VAL A 89 6.75 1.65 7.64
C VAL A 89 7.21 1.01 8.95
N ILE A 90 8.01 -0.05 8.89
CA ILE A 90 8.56 -0.72 10.09
C ILE A 90 9.55 0.18 10.82
N GLU A 91 10.33 0.99 10.11
CA GLU A 91 11.22 1.99 10.72
C GLU A 91 10.44 3.06 11.48
N VAL A 92 9.31 3.53 10.95
CA VAL A 92 8.45 4.55 11.58
C VAL A 92 7.61 3.96 12.72
N ASP A 93 6.97 2.81 12.48
CA ASP A 93 6.17 2.08 13.46
C ASP A 93 6.50 0.56 13.43
N PRO A 94 7.44 0.11 14.29
CA PRO A 94 7.83 -1.29 14.40
C PRO A 94 6.74 -2.22 14.95
N THR A 95 5.58 -1.67 15.33
CA THR A 95 4.42 -2.41 15.84
C THR A 95 3.30 -2.55 14.81
N TYR A 96 3.47 -1.97 13.61
CA TYR A 96 2.50 -2.06 12.54
C TYR A 96 2.48 -3.46 11.90
N ALA A 97 1.74 -4.39 12.51
CA ALA A 97 1.76 -5.81 12.15
C ALA A 97 1.45 -6.09 10.66
N LYS A 98 0.61 -5.27 10.02
CA LYS A 98 0.26 -5.42 8.61
C LYS A 98 1.46 -5.19 7.67
N ALA A 99 2.44 -4.38 8.05
CA ALA A 99 3.64 -4.17 7.23
C ALA A 99 4.45 -5.47 7.09
N TYR A 100 4.60 -6.21 8.18
CA TYR A 100 5.24 -7.53 8.16
C TYR A 100 4.46 -8.54 7.30
N LEU A 101 3.13 -8.54 7.33
CA LEU A 101 2.34 -9.45 6.48
C LEU A 101 2.50 -9.14 4.98
N VAL A 102 2.51 -7.85 4.61
CA VAL A 102 2.71 -7.43 3.22
C VAL A 102 4.15 -7.72 2.78
N GLY A 103 5.14 -7.44 3.65
CA GLY A 103 6.55 -7.79 3.43
C GLY A 103 6.77 -9.30 3.26
N ALA A 104 6.15 -10.12 4.10
CA ALA A 104 6.19 -11.57 4.00
C ALA A 104 5.68 -12.05 2.62
N SER A 105 4.53 -11.54 2.18
CA SER A 105 4.00 -11.86 0.85
C SER A 105 4.98 -11.50 -0.27
N ALA A 106 5.59 -10.31 -0.23
CA ALA A 106 6.60 -9.92 -1.20
C ALA A 106 7.86 -10.80 -1.15
N HIS A 107 8.35 -11.15 0.05
CA HIS A 107 9.46 -12.09 0.23
C HIS A 107 9.15 -13.49 -0.29
N ALA A 108 7.91 -13.98 -0.14
CA ALA A 108 7.47 -15.26 -0.69
C ALA A 108 7.52 -15.26 -2.22
N ASN A 109 6.99 -14.21 -2.86
CA ASN A 109 7.02 -14.07 -4.31
C ASN A 109 8.45 -13.97 -4.88
N LEU A 110 9.40 -13.45 -4.10
CA LEU A 110 10.83 -13.43 -4.46
C LEU A 110 11.60 -14.70 -4.05
N GLY A 111 10.96 -15.70 -3.46
CA GLY A 111 11.61 -16.94 -3.00
C GLY A 111 12.53 -16.76 -1.79
N MET A 112 12.40 -15.66 -1.04
CA MET A 112 13.23 -15.34 0.13
C MET A 112 12.68 -15.98 1.41
N ALA A 113 12.68 -17.31 1.47
CA ALA A 113 12.09 -18.08 2.57
C ALA A 113 12.54 -17.67 4.00
N PRO A 114 13.83 -17.34 4.27
CA PRO A 114 14.24 -16.91 5.61
C PRO A 114 13.61 -15.57 6.03
N LYS A 115 13.50 -14.62 5.11
CA LYS A 115 12.91 -13.30 5.39
C LYS A 115 11.39 -13.41 5.56
N PHE A 116 10.75 -14.19 4.69
CA PHE A 116 9.34 -14.55 4.84
C PHE A 116 9.03 -15.06 6.25
N GLN A 117 9.81 -16.04 6.75
CA GLN A 117 9.56 -16.60 8.07
C GLN A 117 9.76 -15.57 9.19
N ALA A 118 10.82 -14.74 9.08
CA ALA A 118 11.09 -13.70 10.06
C ALA A 118 9.93 -12.68 10.16
N ASP A 119 9.36 -12.28 9.03
CA ASP A 119 8.22 -11.37 8.98
C ASP A 119 6.97 -12.00 9.61
N ILE A 120 6.70 -13.28 9.34
CA ILE A 120 5.57 -14.01 9.94
C ILE A 120 5.73 -14.11 11.46
N ASP A 121 6.91 -14.52 11.93
CA ASP A 121 7.20 -14.62 13.36
C ASP A 121 6.99 -13.26 14.05
N ARG A 122 7.37 -12.17 13.38
CA ARG A 122 7.21 -10.81 13.89
C ARG A 122 5.75 -10.38 13.91
N ALA A 123 4.95 -10.68 12.89
CA ALA A 123 3.52 -10.41 12.87
C ALA A 123 2.78 -11.16 13.99
N VAL A 124 3.13 -12.44 14.22
CA VAL A 124 2.57 -13.26 15.30
C VAL A 124 2.94 -12.70 16.67
N ALA A 125 4.19 -12.27 16.86
CA ALA A 125 4.62 -11.62 18.10
C ALA A 125 3.86 -10.31 18.39
N LEU A 126 3.31 -9.66 17.36
CA LEU A 126 2.46 -8.46 17.48
C LEU A 126 0.96 -8.79 17.63
N GLY A 127 0.60 -10.07 17.74
CA GLY A 127 -0.76 -10.52 18.02
C GLY A 127 -1.58 -10.92 16.80
N VAL A 128 -0.97 -11.04 15.61
CA VAL A 128 -1.63 -11.65 14.45
C VAL A 128 -1.75 -13.16 14.69
N ASP A 129 -2.93 -13.72 14.47
CA ASP A 129 -3.13 -15.17 14.53
C ASP A 129 -2.26 -15.89 13.49
N GLN A 130 -1.57 -16.95 13.90
CA GLN A 130 -0.63 -17.67 13.03
C GLN A 130 -1.32 -18.26 11.80
N ALA A 131 -2.51 -18.85 11.96
CA ALA A 131 -3.24 -19.40 10.83
C ALA A 131 -3.70 -18.30 9.87
N GLN A 132 -4.04 -17.11 10.40
CA GLN A 132 -4.32 -15.94 9.57
C GLN A 132 -3.08 -15.44 8.81
N ALA A 133 -1.92 -15.41 9.45
CA ALA A 133 -0.67 -14.97 8.84
C ALA A 133 -0.26 -15.88 7.67
N GLU A 134 -0.37 -17.19 7.85
CA GLU A 134 -0.03 -18.20 6.83
C GLU A 134 -1.10 -18.27 5.71
N SER A 135 -2.39 -18.17 6.05
CA SER A 135 -3.50 -18.22 5.08
C SER A 135 -3.51 -17.02 4.14
N ASN A 136 -3.06 -15.85 4.58
CA ASN A 136 -2.98 -14.65 3.73
C ASN A 136 -2.00 -14.83 2.55
N ILE A 137 -1.15 -15.86 2.60
CA ILE A 137 -0.02 -16.03 1.67
C ILE A 137 -0.16 -17.29 0.83
N ALA A 138 -0.89 -18.31 1.31
CA ALA A 138 -1.19 -19.53 0.55
C ALA A 138 -1.96 -19.29 -0.77
N GLY A 139 -2.53 -18.10 -0.98
CA GLY A 139 -3.12 -17.67 -2.26
C GLY A 139 -2.12 -17.13 -3.29
N THR A 140 -0.83 -17.00 -2.94
CA THR A 140 0.22 -16.36 -3.77
C THR A 140 1.42 -17.25 -4.06
N THR A 141 1.44 -18.50 -3.57
CA THR A 141 2.48 -19.44 -3.95
C THR A 141 2.33 -19.78 -5.44
N PRO A 142 3.35 -19.52 -6.29
CA PRO A 142 3.31 -20.06 -7.63
C PRO A 142 3.30 -21.59 -7.49
N SER A 143 2.34 -22.24 -8.16
CA SER A 143 2.35 -23.69 -8.28
C SER A 143 3.70 -24.14 -8.85
N PRO A 144 4.24 -25.29 -8.39
CA PRO A 144 5.57 -25.77 -8.78
C PRO A 144 5.74 -25.94 -10.30
#